data_AF-K7AHG2-F1
#
_entry.id   AF-K7AHG2-F1
#
_cell.length_a   1.000
_cell.length_b   1.000
_cell.length_c   1.000
_cell.angle_alpha   90.00
_cell.angle_beta   90.00
_cell.angle_gamma   90.00
#
_symmetry.space_group_name_H-M   'P 1'
#
loop_
_entity.id
_entity.type
_entity.pdbx_description
1 polymer ?
#
loop_
_entity_poly.entity_id
_entity_poly.type
_entity_poly.pdbx_seq_one_letter_code
_entity_poly.pdbx_strand_id
1 'polypeptide(L)'
;MITGNTVHERKESLAELVKNHLNKLGKSAEIILNRTNSAGHTDRVLVKSEIGFIHITTTSSSDPNASLVTGGFVEKEQDFAEDKAFICYGWVTRDKRTFLMFVEPIHIIGLEGISKQQITKLRNREFSKVIA
;
A
#
# COMPACT_ATOMS: atom_id res chain seq x y z
N MET A 1 -1.70 -14.66 -2.26
CA MET A 1 -0.28 -14.26 -2.31
C MET A 1 -0.12 -13.18 -3.36
N ILE A 2 0.82 -12.24 -3.19
CA ILE A 2 1.13 -11.26 -4.24
C ILE A 2 1.83 -11.97 -5.40
N THR A 3 1.32 -11.80 -6.61
CA THR A 3 1.79 -12.43 -7.85
C THR A 3 2.10 -11.35 -8.90
N GLY A 4 2.95 -11.66 -9.89
CA GLY A 4 3.28 -10.74 -10.98
C GLY A 4 4.78 -10.59 -11.21
N ASN A 5 5.15 -10.57 -12.49
CA ASN A 5 6.51 -10.36 -12.96
C ASN A 5 6.88 -8.88 -12.96
N THR A 6 5.92 -7.99 -13.20
CA THR A 6 6.12 -6.54 -13.17
C THR A 6 5.69 -5.90 -11.85
N VAL A 7 6.21 -4.69 -11.55
CA VAL A 7 5.74 -3.91 -10.39
C VAL A 7 4.24 -3.64 -10.48
N HIS A 8 3.74 -3.41 -11.70
CA HIS A 8 2.33 -3.11 -11.93
C HIS A 8 1.43 -4.32 -11.64
N GLU A 9 1.75 -5.50 -12.20
CA GLU A 9 1.01 -6.74 -11.93
C GLU A 9 1.00 -7.07 -10.44
N ARG A 10 2.12 -6.84 -9.73
CA ARG A 10 2.18 -7.02 -8.27
C ARG A 10 1.26 -6.05 -7.53
N LYS A 11 1.18 -4.79 -7.96
CA LYS A 11 0.25 -3.81 -7.37
C LYS A 11 -1.20 -4.20 -7.62
N GLU A 12 -1.55 -4.70 -8.80
CA GLU A 12 -2.91 -5.19 -9.08
C GLU A 12 -3.26 -6.42 -8.24
N SER A 13 -2.34 -7.39 -8.15
CA SER A 13 -2.48 -8.55 -7.27
C SER A 13 -2.65 -8.15 -5.79
N LEU A 14 -1.89 -7.16 -5.32
CA LEU A 14 -2.05 -6.61 -3.97
C LEU A 14 -3.40 -5.89 -3.80
N ALA A 15 -3.83 -5.08 -4.79
CA ALA A 15 -5.10 -4.38 -4.75
C ALA A 15 -6.28 -5.35 -4.61
N GLU A 16 -6.23 -6.50 -5.28
CA GLU A 16 -7.23 -7.56 -5.17
C GLU A 16 -7.24 -8.19 -3.76
N LEU A 17 -6.08 -8.43 -3.16
CA LEU A 17 -5.99 -8.91 -1.78
C LEU A 17 -6.54 -7.90 -0.78
N VAL A 18 -6.25 -6.61 -0.97
CA VAL A 18 -6.74 -5.50 -0.14
C VAL A 18 -8.25 -5.39 -0.25
N LYS A 19 -8.80 -5.36 -1.47
CA LYS A 19 -10.25 -5.34 -1.73
C LYS A 19 -10.95 -6.49 -1.02
N ASN A 20 -10.46 -7.72 -1.22
CA ASN A 20 -11.06 -8.91 -0.63
C ASN A 20 -10.95 -8.93 0.90
N HIS A 21 -9.87 -8.39 1.46
CA HIS A 21 -9.71 -8.26 2.91
C HIS A 21 -10.69 -7.25 3.51
N LEU A 22 -10.83 -6.07 2.92
CA LEU A 22 -11.76 -5.04 3.39
C LEU A 22 -13.21 -5.48 3.29
N ASN A 23 -13.59 -6.11 2.17
CA ASN A 23 -14.94 -6.67 2.02
C ASN A 23 -15.26 -7.73 3.08
N LYS A 24 -14.28 -8.56 3.49
CA LYS A 24 -14.43 -9.52 4.60
C LYS A 24 -14.60 -8.85 5.96
N LEU A 25 -14.09 -7.64 6.13
CA LEU A 25 -14.31 -6.80 7.32
C LEU A 25 -15.64 -6.02 7.26
N GLY A 26 -16.45 -6.23 6.22
CA GLY A 26 -17.70 -5.50 6.01
C GLY A 26 -17.49 -4.06 5.54
N LYS A 27 -16.30 -3.71 5.03
CA LYS A 27 -16.00 -2.41 4.43
C LYS A 27 -16.06 -2.57 2.92
N SER A 28 -17.13 -2.08 2.30
CA SER A 28 -17.28 -2.15 0.84
C SER A 28 -16.04 -1.58 0.16
N ALA A 29 -15.46 -2.33 -0.77
CA ALA A 29 -14.21 -1.99 -1.45
C ALA A 29 -14.23 -2.39 -2.93
N GLU A 30 -13.70 -1.51 -3.77
CA GLU A 30 -13.55 -1.67 -5.21
C GLU A 30 -12.17 -1.22 -5.69
N ILE A 31 -11.67 -1.82 -6.78
CA ILE A 31 -10.43 -1.40 -7.42
C ILE A 31 -10.75 -0.28 -8.40
N ILE A 32 -9.99 0.81 -8.31
CA ILE A 32 -10.05 1.94 -9.23
C ILE A 32 -8.74 2.00 -10.01
N LEU A 33 -8.84 2.21 -11.31
CA LEU A 33 -7.71 2.34 -12.22
C LEU A 33 -7.54 3.77 -12.69
N ASN A 34 -6.29 4.17 -12.92
CA ASN A 34 -5.90 5.44 -13.55
C ASN A 34 -6.59 6.68 -12.94
N ARG A 35 -6.60 6.78 -11.61
CA ARG A 35 -7.16 7.92 -10.91
C ARG A 35 -6.08 8.95 -10.61
N THR A 36 -6.32 10.19 -11.04
CA THR A 36 -5.52 11.35 -10.67
C THR A 36 -6.09 11.99 -9.40
N ASN A 37 -5.23 12.34 -8.45
CA ASN A 37 -5.63 13.06 -7.22
C ASN A 37 -5.47 14.58 -7.37
N SER A 38 -5.83 15.32 -6.33
CA SER A 38 -5.79 16.79 -6.32
C SER A 38 -4.38 17.38 -6.49
N ALA A 39 -3.33 16.63 -6.13
CA ALA A 39 -1.92 16.99 -6.38
C ALA A 39 -1.43 16.63 -7.81
N GLY A 40 -2.27 16.08 -8.67
CA GLY A 40 -1.88 15.70 -10.05
C GLY A 40 -1.18 14.35 -10.18
N HIS A 41 -0.98 13.61 -9.08
CA HIS A 41 -0.45 12.26 -9.13
C HIS A 41 -1.49 11.26 -9.66
N THR A 42 -1.08 10.41 -10.62
CA THR A 42 -1.96 9.38 -11.17
C THR A 42 -1.61 7.99 -10.66
N ASP A 43 -2.50 7.47 -9.84
CA ASP A 43 -2.49 6.08 -9.41
C ASP A 43 -3.01 5.16 -10.52
N ARG A 44 -2.12 4.35 -11.10
CA ARG A 44 -2.54 3.33 -12.09
C ARG A 44 -3.52 2.33 -11.50
N VAL A 45 -3.36 1.99 -10.22
CA VAL A 45 -4.23 1.09 -9.48
C VAL A 45 -4.28 1.53 -8.01
N LEU A 46 -5.49 1.66 -7.47
CA LEU A 46 -5.75 1.91 -6.06
C LEU A 46 -7.03 1.20 -5.60
N VAL A 47 -7.28 1.17 -4.29
CA VAL A 47 -8.54 0.65 -3.74
C VAL A 47 -9.35 1.80 -3.15
N LYS A 48 -10.61 1.90 -3.55
CA LYS A 48 -11.59 2.78 -2.89
C LYS A 48 -12.41 1.94 -1.94
N SER A 49 -12.56 2.40 -0.71
CA SER A 49 -13.41 1.76 0.29
C SER A 49 -14.16 2.80 1.10
N GLU A 50 -15.09 2.36 1.95
CA GLU A 50 -15.76 3.19 2.96
C GLU A 50 -14.78 3.90 3.89
N ILE A 51 -13.59 3.31 4.10
CA ILE A 51 -12.51 3.92 4.90
C ILE A 51 -11.68 4.95 4.11
N GLY A 52 -12.06 5.26 2.86
CA GLY A 52 -11.39 6.22 1.99
C GLY A 52 -10.59 5.58 0.84
N PHE A 53 -9.79 6.40 0.16
CA PHE A 53 -8.89 5.94 -0.90
C PHE A 53 -7.60 5.37 -0.31
N ILE A 54 -7.17 4.23 -0.85
CA ILE A 54 -6.01 3.48 -0.38
C ILE A 54 -5.01 3.35 -1.51
N HIS A 55 -3.84 3.99 -1.36
CA HIS A 55 -2.72 3.80 -2.28
C HIS A 55 -2.08 2.42 -2.11
N ILE A 56 -1.61 1.83 -3.21
CA ILE A 56 -1.03 0.48 -3.23
C ILE A 56 0.47 0.52 -3.49
N THR A 57 1.24 0.03 -2.53
CA THR A 57 2.71 -0.08 -2.62
C THR A 57 3.16 -1.50 -2.32
N THR A 58 3.97 -2.08 -3.21
CA THR A 58 4.51 -3.44 -3.05
C THR A 58 6.03 -3.43 -3.04
N THR A 59 6.66 -4.36 -2.33
CA THR A 59 8.08 -4.69 -2.53
C THR A 59 8.26 -6.18 -2.77
N SER A 60 9.18 -6.52 -3.69
CA SER A 60 9.62 -7.91 -3.93
C SER A 60 10.73 -8.35 -2.98
N SER A 61 11.34 -7.41 -2.25
CA SER A 61 12.41 -7.76 -1.30
C SER A 61 11.84 -8.63 -0.18
N SER A 62 12.53 -9.71 0.14
CA SER A 62 12.23 -10.55 1.32
C SER A 62 12.97 -10.08 2.59
N ASP A 63 13.88 -9.10 2.46
CA ASP A 63 14.64 -8.56 3.58
C ASP A 63 13.72 -7.74 4.52
N PRO A 64 13.64 -8.07 5.82
CA PRO A 64 12.84 -7.30 6.79
C PRO A 64 13.32 -5.86 7.00
N ASN A 65 14.56 -5.54 6.64
CA ASN A 65 15.14 -4.20 6.79
C ASN A 65 15.12 -3.40 5.49
N ALA A 66 14.65 -3.99 4.38
CA ALA A 66 14.53 -3.26 3.13
C ALA A 66 13.63 -2.04 3.31
N SER A 67 14.17 -0.88 2.93
CA SER A 67 13.41 0.36 2.85
C SER A 67 12.51 0.36 1.62
N LEU A 68 11.28 0.81 1.80
CA LEU A 68 10.38 1.15 0.72
C LEU A 68 10.50 2.66 0.51
N VAL A 69 10.74 3.06 -0.74
CA VAL A 69 10.80 4.48 -1.11
C VAL A 69 9.41 5.07 -0.93
N THR A 70 9.35 6.20 -0.22
CA THR A 70 8.10 6.90 0.12
C THR A 70 7.98 8.27 -0.55
N GLY A 71 8.92 8.66 -1.42
CA GLY A 71 8.87 9.91 -2.17
C GLY A 71 9.20 9.73 -3.66
N GLY A 72 8.77 10.69 -4.48
CA GLY A 72 9.17 10.77 -5.88
C GLY A 72 10.67 11.02 -6.03
N PHE A 73 11.30 10.37 -7.02
CA PHE A 73 12.74 10.41 -7.28
C PHE A 73 13.33 11.79 -7.63
N VAL A 74 12.50 12.85 -7.71
CA VAL A 74 12.93 14.16 -8.21
C VAL A 74 12.79 15.27 -7.17
N GLU A 75 11.76 15.28 -6.30
CA GLU A 75 11.56 16.41 -5.35
C GLU A 75 11.05 16.03 -3.94
N LYS A 76 11.23 14.79 -3.44
CA LYS A 76 10.70 14.32 -2.13
C LYS A 76 9.18 14.51 -1.94
N GLU A 77 8.48 14.94 -2.98
CA GLU A 77 7.05 15.12 -2.96
C GLU A 77 6.38 13.75 -2.88
N GLN A 78 5.44 13.64 -1.93
CA GLN A 78 4.67 12.45 -1.68
C GLN A 78 3.27 12.62 -2.23
N ASP A 79 3.14 13.23 -3.41
CA ASP A 79 1.84 13.59 -3.99
C ASP A 79 0.88 12.42 -4.07
N PHE A 80 1.37 11.18 -4.19
CA PHE A 80 0.54 9.97 -4.16
C PHE A 80 -0.29 9.83 -2.87
N ALA A 81 0.17 10.42 -1.76
CA ALA A 81 -0.48 10.45 -0.46
C ALA A 81 -1.70 11.38 -0.42
N GLU A 82 -1.75 12.37 -1.31
CA GLU A 82 -2.85 13.34 -1.34
C GLU A 82 -4.18 12.65 -1.67
N ASP A 83 -5.25 13.08 -1.00
CA ASP A 83 -6.59 12.48 -0.98
C ASP A 83 -6.66 11.03 -0.46
N LYS A 84 -5.58 10.46 0.10
CA LYS A 84 -5.57 9.09 0.60
C LYS A 84 -5.86 9.05 2.09
N ALA A 85 -6.71 8.10 2.48
CA ALA A 85 -6.88 7.77 3.89
C ALA A 85 -5.77 6.84 4.38
N PHE A 86 -5.31 5.93 3.50
CA PHE A 86 -4.27 4.97 3.82
C PHE A 86 -3.34 4.71 2.65
N ILE A 87 -2.15 4.22 2.99
CA ILE A 87 -1.24 3.55 2.09
C ILE A 87 -1.14 2.11 2.56
N CYS A 88 -1.46 1.16 1.67
CA CYS A 88 -1.26 -0.25 1.94
C CYS A 88 0.08 -0.71 1.38
N TYR A 89 1.00 -1.01 2.28
CA TYR A 89 2.25 -1.67 1.98
C TYR A 89 2.06 -3.19 2.01
N GLY A 90 2.37 -3.85 0.90
CA GLY A 90 2.33 -5.30 0.80
C GLY A 90 3.66 -5.93 0.44
N TRP A 91 3.98 -7.05 1.09
CA TRP A 91 5.13 -7.88 0.76
C TRP A 91 4.88 -9.34 1.12
N VAL A 92 5.65 -10.21 0.49
CA VAL A 92 5.69 -11.65 0.81
C VAL A 92 6.94 -11.94 1.61
N THR A 93 6.79 -12.62 2.74
CA THR A 93 7.91 -13.08 3.58
C THR A 93 8.48 -14.40 3.08
N ARG A 94 9.67 -14.79 3.55
CA ARG A 94 10.34 -16.03 3.13
C ARG A 94 9.52 -17.30 3.39
N ASP A 95 8.70 -17.27 4.44
CA ASP A 95 7.75 -18.32 4.80
C ASP A 95 6.43 -18.25 4.02
N LYS A 96 6.41 -17.50 2.91
CA LYS A 96 5.29 -17.35 1.96
C LYS A 96 4.05 -16.62 2.48
N ARG A 97 4.09 -16.06 3.70
CA ARG A 97 3.00 -15.21 4.20
C ARG A 97 2.97 -13.87 3.47
N THR A 98 1.77 -13.35 3.23
CA THR A 98 1.56 -12.03 2.64
C THR A 98 1.15 -11.04 3.72
N PHE A 99 1.92 -9.96 3.85
CA PHE A 99 1.65 -8.89 4.79
C PHE A 99 0.87 -7.79 4.07
N LEU A 100 -0.23 -7.34 4.65
CA LEU A 100 -1.02 -6.19 4.23
C LEU A 100 -0.97 -5.17 5.38
N MET A 101 -0.20 -4.10 5.20
CA MET A 101 0.04 -3.10 6.25
C MET A 101 -0.50 -1.75 5.84
N PHE A 102 -1.58 -1.32 6.47
CA PHE A 102 -2.20 -0.02 6.25
C PHE A 102 -1.54 1.01 7.14
N VAL A 103 -1.05 2.10 6.56
CA VAL A 103 -0.41 3.21 7.27
C VAL A 103 -1.09 4.49 6.84
N GLU A 104 -1.42 5.36 7.80
CA GLU A 104 -1.97 6.68 7.50
C GLU A 104 -0.88 7.57 6.89
N PRO A 105 -1.19 8.38 5.86
CA PRO A 105 -0.18 9.19 5.19
C PRO A 105 0.59 10.14 6.11
N ILE A 106 -0.04 10.65 7.17
CA ILE A 106 0.61 11.54 8.16
C ILE A 106 1.88 10.94 8.78
N HIS A 107 1.99 9.61 8.81
CA HIS A 107 3.17 8.92 9.36
C HIS A 107 4.33 8.79 8.37
N ILE A 108 4.11 9.10 7.09
CA ILE A 108 5.14 9.01 6.06
C ILE A 108 5.53 10.34 5.46
N ILE A 109 4.68 11.38 5.56
CA ILE A 109 4.95 12.72 5.04
C ILE A 109 6.30 13.24 5.55
N GLY A 110 7.15 13.66 4.60
CA GLY A 110 8.51 14.14 4.87
C GLY A 110 9.59 13.05 4.99
N LEU A 111 9.23 11.76 4.96
CA LEU A 111 10.19 10.65 4.95
C LEU A 111 10.63 10.30 3.52
N GLU A 112 11.93 10.13 3.30
CA GLU A 112 12.46 9.66 2.00
C GLU A 112 12.30 8.14 1.82
N GLY A 113 12.21 7.40 2.92
CA GLY A 113 11.92 5.99 2.92
C GLY A 113 11.49 5.48 4.28
N ILE A 114 10.84 4.32 4.28
CA ILE A 114 10.35 3.66 5.48
C ILE A 114 10.71 2.16 5.44
N SER A 115 11.30 1.65 6.52
CA SER A 115 11.59 0.21 6.64
C SER A 115 10.32 -0.58 6.94
N LYS A 116 10.30 -1.89 6.62
CA LYS A 116 9.17 -2.76 7.00
C LYS A 116 8.95 -2.83 8.51
N GLN A 117 10.01 -2.69 9.31
CA GLN A 117 9.89 -2.62 10.77
C GLN A 117 9.11 -1.37 11.20
N GLN A 118 9.43 -0.21 10.63
CA GLN A 118 8.70 1.03 10.89
C GLN A 118 7.25 0.94 10.40
N ILE A 119 7.01 0.44 9.19
CA ILE A 119 5.67 0.16 8.67
C ILE A 119 4.89 -0.71 9.67
N THR A 120 5.49 -1.80 10.15
CA THR A 120 4.84 -2.72 11.09
C THR A 120 4.49 -2.01 12.40
N LYS A 121 5.31 -1.07 12.88
CA LYS A 121 5.03 -0.29 14.10
C LYS A 121 3.91 0.74 13.89
N LEU A 122 3.90 1.42 12.74
CA LEU A 122 2.98 2.51 12.40
C LEU A 122 1.65 2.03 11.81
N ARG A 123 1.52 0.72 11.58
CA ARG A 123 0.33 0.16 10.95
C ARG A 123 -0.93 0.44 11.78
N ASN A 124 -2.01 0.74 11.07
CA ASN A 124 -3.35 0.63 11.63
C ASN A 124 -3.65 -0.86 11.90
N ARG A 125 -3.88 -1.21 13.18
CA ARG A 125 -4.07 -2.60 13.61
C ARG A 125 -5.42 -3.19 13.21
N GLU A 126 -6.43 -2.35 13.00
CA GLU A 126 -7.78 -2.77 12.62
C GLU A 126 -7.79 -3.32 11.18
N PHE A 127 -7.14 -2.62 10.26
CA PHE A 127 -7.17 -2.99 8.84
C PHE A 127 -5.98 -3.84 8.41
N SER A 128 -4.86 -3.84 9.14
CA SER A 128 -3.68 -4.61 8.76
C SER A 128 -3.82 -6.10 9.05
N LYS A 129 -3.31 -6.95 8.13
CA LYS A 129 -3.42 -8.40 8.24
C LYS A 129 -2.20 -9.13 7.68
N VAL A 130 -1.92 -10.29 8.26
CA VAL A 130 -1.04 -11.30 7.66
C VAL A 130 -1.91 -12.43 7.09
N ILE A 131 -1.76 -12.70 5.80
CA ILE A 131 -2.45 -13.78 5.09
C ILE A 131 -1.46 -14.94 4.94
N ALA A 132 -1.85 -16.12 5.42
CA ALA A 132 -1.12 -17.37 5.22
C ALA A 132 -1.43 -17.97 3.84
#